data_AF-A0A9E4YQ72-F1
#
_entry.id   AF-A0A9E4YQ72-F1
#
_cell.length_a   1.000
_cell.length_b   1.000
_cell.length_c   1.000
_cell.angle_alpha   90.00
_cell.angle_beta   90.00
_cell.angle_gamma   90.00
#
_symmetry.space_group_name_H-M   'P 1'
#
loop_
_entity.id
_entity.type
_entity.pdbx_description
1 polymer ?
#
loop_
_entity_poly.entity_id
_entity_poly.type
_entity_poly.pdbx_seq_one_letter_code
_entity_poly.pdbx_strand_id
1 'polypeptide(L)' 'MGWAFVVTALIMLALRYTIGLRVSQEEEAIGLDISQHGESAYEL' A
#
# COMPACT_ATOMS: atom_id res chain seq x y z
N MET A 1 -22.56 4.86 -9.10
CA MET A 1 -22.15 4.13 -7.88
C MET A 1 -21.64 2.72 -8.23
N GLY A 2 -22.48 1.81 -8.74
CA GLY A 2 -22.08 0.42 -9.02
C GLY A 2 -20.92 0.24 -10.03
N TRP A 3 -20.89 1.03 -11.11
CA TRP A 3 -19.80 0.98 -12.11
C TRP A 3 -18.42 1.24 -11.49
N ALA A 4 -18.27 2.36 -10.77
CA ALA A 4 -17.01 2.72 -10.14
C ALA A 4 -16.56 1.66 -9.11
N PHE A 5 -17.49 1.11 -8.34
CA PHE A 5 -17.18 0.03 -7.39
C PHE A 5 -16.63 -1.21 -8.11
N VAL A 6 -17.31 -1.68 -9.16
CA VAL A 6 -16.90 -2.88 -9.91
C VAL A 6 -15.55 -2.68 -10.59
N VAL A 7 -15.34 -1.54 -11.26
CA VAL A 7 -14.08 -1.27 -11.96
C VAL A 7 -12.93 -1.13 -10.96
N THR A 8 -13.11 -0.41 -9.86
CA THR A 8 -12.07 -0.29 -8.83
C THR A 8 -11.78 -1.64 -8.18
N ALA A 9 -12.79 -2.48 -7.92
CA ALA A 9 -12.59 -3.82 -7.36
C ALA A 9 -11.76 -4.71 -8.31
N LEU A 10 -12.04 -4.67 -9.61
CA LEU A 10 -11.26 -5.41 -10.61
C LEU A 10 -9.81 -4.93 -10.69
N ILE A 11 -9.59 -3.61 -10.66
CA ILE A 11 -8.23 -3.04 -10.65
C ILE A 11 -7.47 -3.47 -9.39
N MET A 12 -8.07 -3.34 -8.20
CA MET A 12 -7.43 -3.75 -6.95
C MET A 12 -7.10 -5.25 -6.94
N LEU A 13 -8.00 -6.09 -7.47
CA LEU A 13 -7.76 -7.52 -7.57
C LEU A 13 -6.60 -7.84 -8.51
N ALA A 14 -6.55 -7.20 -9.68
CA ALA A 14 -5.46 -7.37 -10.64
C ALA A 14 -4.11 -6.96 -10.05
N LEU A 15 -4.04 -5.81 -9.36
CA LEU A 15 -2.82 -5.33 -8.71
C LEU A 15 -2.37 -6.28 -7.58
N ARG A 16 -3.32 -6.81 -6.80
CA ARG A 16 -3.03 -7.79 -5.74
C ARG A 16 -2.33 -9.05 -6.27
N TYR A 17 -2.73 -9.55 -7.44
CA TYR A 17 -2.16 -10.78 -8.01
C TYR A 17 -0.90 -10.56 -8.84
N THR A 18 -0.64 -9.33 -9.29
CA THR A 18 0.50 -9.03 -10.17
C THR A 18 1.71 -8.52 -9.40
N ILE A 19 1.53 -7.48 -8.58
CA ILE A 19 2.62 -6.78 -7.90
C ILE A 19 2.47 -6.77 -6.37
N GLY A 20 1.26 -7.02 -5.86
CA GLY A 20 0.94 -6.85 -4.45
C GLY A 20 0.70 -5.38 -4.10
N LEU A 21 -0.20 -5.15 -3.14
CA LEU A 21 -0.63 -3.80 -2.74
C LEU A 21 -0.22 -3.42 -1.31
N ARG A 22 0.19 -4.38 -0.50
CA ARG A 22 0.50 -4.18 0.92
C ARG A 22 1.97 -4.52 1.15
N VAL A 23 2.63 -3.69 1.94
CA VAL A 23 3.97 -3.95 2.47
C VAL A 23 3.95 -5.14 3.43
N SER A 24 5.12 -5.66 3.81
CA SER A 24 5.21 -6.72 4.81
C SER A 24 4.73 -6.22 6.19
N GLN A 25 4.34 -7.15 7.08
CA GLN A 25 3.90 -6.80 8.43
C GLN A 25 5.00 -6.11 9.25
N GLU A 26 6.26 -6.44 8.98
CA GLU A 26 7.42 -5.83 9.63
C GLU A 26 7.59 -4.37 9.18
N GLU A 27 7.55 -4.11 7.87
CA GLU A 27 7.62 -2.74 7.32
C GLU A 27 6.43 -1.88 7.76
N GLU A 28 5.23 -2.46 7.85
CA GLU A 28 4.04 -1.78 8.38
C GLU A 28 4.21 -1.40 9.85
N ALA A 29 4.86 -2.25 10.65
CA ALA A 29 5.12 -1.99 12.07
C ALA A 29 6.21 -0.93 12.30
N ILE A 30 7.23 -0.89 11.43
CA ILE A 30 8.33 0.08 11.50
C ILE A 30 7.90 1.45 10.95
N GLY A 31 6.96 1.49 10.00
CA GLY A 31 6.46 2.70 9.35
C GLY A 31 7.04 2.90 7.95
N LEU A 32 6.25 3.45 7.03
CA LEU A 32 6.63 3.59 5.61
C LEU A 32 7.70 4.66 5.38
N ASP A 33 7.74 5.69 6.19
CA ASP A 33 8.76 6.74 6.09
C ASP A 33 10.14 6.12 6.31
N ILE A 34 10.28 5.27 7.32
CA ILE A 34 11.53 4.57 7.62
C ILE A 34 11.78 3.43 6.60
N SER A 35 10.77 2.58 6.36
CA SER A 35 10.96 1.34 5.58
C SER A 35 11.05 1.55 4.06
N GLN A 36 10.41 2.58 3.51
CA GLN A 36 10.38 2.83 2.06
C GLN A 36 11.10 4.11 1.65
N HIS A 37 11.14 5.12 2.53
CA HIS A 37 11.71 6.44 2.21
C HIS A 37 13.04 6.70 2.95
N GLY A 38 13.38 5.88 3.95
CA GLY A 38 14.63 6.01 4.72
C GLY A 38 14.68 7.26 5.61
N GLU A 39 13.53 7.87 5.90
CA GLU A 39 13.42 9.13 6.64
C GLU A 39 12.54 8.97 7.88
N SER A 40 12.80 9.79 8.90
CA SER A 40 11.88 9.98 10.01
C SER A 40 10.96 11.16 9.67
N ALA A 41 9.66 11.02 9.89
CA ALA A 41 8.71 12.13 9.72
C ALA A 41 9.03 13.34 10.62
N TYR A 42 9.74 13.10 11.73
CA TYR A 42 10.13 14.12 12.69
C TYR A 42 11.59 13.95 13.08
N GLU A 43 12.35 15.03 12.98
CA GLU A 43 13.65 15.20 13.65
C GLU A 43 13.42 16.18 14.80
N LEU A 44 13.72 15.75 16.03
CA LEU A 44 13.63 16.56 17.26
C LEU A 44 14.97 17.22 17.56
#